data_AF-A0A8T5S4H7-F1
#
_entry.id   AF-A0A8T5S4H7-F1
#
_cell.length_a   1.000
_cell.length_b   1.000
_cell.length_c   1.000
_cell.angle_alpha   90.00
_cell.angle_beta   90.00
_cell.angle_gamma   90.00
#
_symmetry.space_group_name_H-M   'P 1'
#
loop_
_entity.id
_entity.type
_entity.pdbx_description
1 polymer ?
#
loop_
_entity_poly.entity_id
_entity_poly.type
_entity_poly.pdbx_seq_one_letter_code
_entity_poly.pdbx_strand_id
1 'polypeptide(L)'
;MSMYRSYLLKNNFWAKKGNEKMPNSEKVFIKHDSEVGGIYAIILNDKKGVKMMVEGKDYYFNNFDKLDSFLTRLQQRKDDFMKILRRKDISQKLRMLEI
;
A
#
# COMPACT_ATOMS: atom_id res chain seq x y z
N MET A 1 -4.56 -18.50 13.45
CA MET A 1 -4.52 -17.11 12.93
C MET A 1 -3.18 -16.87 12.23
N SER A 2 -3.14 -16.34 11.00
CA SER A 2 -1.88 -15.94 10.35
C SER A 2 -1.52 -14.51 10.76
N MET A 3 -0.36 -14.28 11.37
CA MET A 3 0.08 -12.97 11.90
C MET A 3 0.03 -11.87 10.82
N TYR A 4 0.35 -12.21 9.58
CA TYR A 4 0.30 -11.30 8.44
C TYR A 4 -1.12 -10.82 8.10
N ARG A 5 -2.15 -11.65 8.33
CA ARG A 5 -3.55 -11.23 8.13
C ARG A 5 -3.92 -10.08 9.08
N SER A 6 -3.61 -10.24 10.36
CA SER A 6 -3.90 -9.20 11.36
C SER A 6 -3.14 -7.91 11.09
N TYR A 7 -1.88 -8.03 10.65
CA TYR A 7 -1.06 -6.87 10.28
C TYR A 7 -1.61 -6.12 9.06
N LEU A 8 -2.02 -6.82 8.00
CA LEU A 8 -2.61 -6.20 6.81
C LEU A 8 -3.95 -5.52 7.11
N LEU A 9 -4.81 -6.16 7.92
CA LEU A 9 -6.07 -5.55 8.34
C LEU A 9 -5.86 -4.27 9.16
N LYS A 10 -4.86 -4.24 10.06
CA LYS A 10 -4.48 -3.03 10.80
C LYS A 10 -3.98 -1.90 9.89
N ASN A 11 -3.40 -2.23 8.74
CA ASN A 11 -2.84 -1.26 7.78
C ASN A 11 -3.82 -0.83 6.68
N ASN A 12 -5.13 -0.98 6.93
CA ASN A 12 -6.23 -0.64 6.01
C ASN A 12 -6.23 -1.42 4.70
N PHE A 13 -5.82 -2.69 4.72
CA PHE A 13 -6.04 -3.57 3.58
C PHE A 13 -7.38 -4.29 3.68
N TRP A 14 -8.16 -4.27 2.61
CA TRP A 14 -9.42 -5.01 2.49
C TRP A 14 -9.17 -6.42 1.97
N ALA A 15 -9.75 -7.42 2.63
CA ALA A 15 -9.70 -8.79 2.13
C ALA A 15 -10.60 -8.93 0.88
N LYS A 16 -10.09 -9.55 -0.18
CA LYS A 16 -10.89 -9.90 -1.36
C LYS A 16 -12.02 -10.87 -0.96
N LYS A 17 -13.22 -10.62 -1.46
CA LYS A 17 -14.40 -11.50 -1.28
C LYS A 17 -14.07 -12.89 -1.82
N GLY A 18 -14.11 -13.91 -0.96
CA GLY A 18 -13.78 -15.30 -1.33
C GLY A 18 -12.54 -15.89 -0.66
N ASN A 19 -11.72 -15.09 0.03
CA ASN A 19 -10.56 -15.58 0.82
C ASN A 19 -10.93 -16.61 1.90
N GLU A 20 -12.20 -16.68 2.31
CA GLU A 20 -12.70 -17.58 3.35
C GLU A 20 -13.12 -18.95 2.81
N LYS A 21 -13.35 -19.07 1.49
CA LYS A 21 -13.93 -20.28 0.89
C LYS A 21 -12.93 -21.39 0.59
N MET A 22 -11.63 -21.09 0.54
CA MET A 22 -10.60 -22.07 0.23
C MET A 22 -9.43 -21.95 1.22
N PRO A 23 -9.23 -22.94 2.11
CA PRO A 23 -8.15 -22.91 3.09
C PRO A 23 -6.76 -23.04 2.46
N ASN A 24 -6.65 -23.60 1.25
CA ASN A 24 -5.39 -23.81 0.53
C ASN A 24 -5.11 -22.78 -0.58
N SER A 25 -5.95 -21.76 -0.74
CA SER A 25 -5.75 -20.72 -1.75
C SER A 25 -4.95 -19.54 -1.21
N GLU A 26 -4.28 -18.85 -2.13
CA GLU A 26 -3.63 -17.57 -1.86
C GLU A 26 -4.65 -16.56 -1.31
N LYS A 27 -4.33 -15.89 -0.19
CA LYS A 27 -5.22 -14.90 0.42
C LYS A 27 -4.83 -13.52 -0.08
N VAL A 28 -5.74 -12.88 -0.81
CA VAL A 28 -5.49 -11.57 -1.44
C VAL A 28 -6.12 -10.46 -0.62
N PHE A 29 -5.33 -9.47 -0.28
CA PHE A 29 -5.73 -8.25 0.40
C PHE A 29 -5.42 -7.06 -0.52
N ILE A 30 -6.28 -6.06 -0.53
CA ILE A 30 -6.25 -4.96 -1.48
C ILE A 30 -6.35 -3.67 -0.69
N LYS A 31 -5.41 -2.76 -0.92
CA LYS A 31 -5.48 -1.39 -0.43
C LYS A 31 -5.46 -0.45 -1.64
N HIS A 32 -6.38 0.49 -1.66
CA HIS A 32 -6.41 1.51 -2.71
C HIS A 32 -5.76 2.78 -2.18
N ASP A 33 -4.72 3.29 -2.85
CA ASP A 33 -4.22 4.65 -2.66
C ASP A 33 -4.40 5.42 -3.97
N SER A 34 -4.86 6.68 -3.89
CA SER A 34 -5.21 7.46 -5.08
C SER A 34 -4.00 7.83 -5.95
N GLU A 35 -2.79 7.79 -5.40
CA GLU A 35 -1.56 8.16 -6.10
C GLU A 35 -0.78 6.96 -6.66
N VAL A 36 -0.70 5.87 -5.89
CA VAL A 36 0.06 4.65 -6.24
C VAL A 36 -0.85 3.61 -6.92
N GLY A 37 -2.18 3.80 -6.83
CA GLY A 37 -3.19 2.86 -7.32
C GLY A 37 -3.46 1.71 -6.34
N GLY A 38 -3.85 0.56 -6.90
CA GLY A 38 -4.14 -0.65 -6.13
C GLY A 38 -2.86 -1.32 -5.63
N ILE A 39 -2.68 -1.39 -4.32
CA ILE A 39 -1.67 -2.17 -3.62
C ILE A 39 -2.29 -3.53 -3.30
N TYR A 40 -1.76 -4.60 -3.88
CA TYR A 40 -2.23 -5.96 -3.65
C TYR A 40 -1.26 -6.70 -2.75
N ALA A 41 -1.73 -7.29 -1.66
CA ALA A 41 -0.95 -8.11 -0.75
C ALA A 41 -1.48 -9.55 -0.80
N ILE A 42 -0.64 -10.49 -1.20
CA ILE A 42 -0.97 -11.91 -1.37
C ILE A 42 -0.20 -12.69 -0.30
N ILE A 43 -0.94 -13.31 0.61
CA ILE A 43 -0.37 -14.26 1.58
C ILE A 43 -0.40 -15.65 0.94
N LEU A 44 0.78 -16.22 0.71
CA LEU A 44 0.94 -17.59 0.25
C LEU A 44 0.82 -18.52 1.46
N ASN A 45 -0.05 -19.53 1.40
CA ASN A 45 -0.28 -20.42 2.54
C ASN A 45 0.93 -21.34 2.82
N ASP A 46 1.69 -21.66 1.77
CA ASP A 46 2.84 -22.57 1.81
C ASP A 46 4.17 -21.88 2.13
N LYS A 47 4.25 -20.55 1.93
CA LYS A 47 5.47 -19.77 2.16
C LYS A 47 5.20 -18.75 3.27
N LYS A 48 6.03 -18.76 4.32
CA LYS A 48 6.00 -17.73 5.37
C LYS A 48 6.40 -16.37 4.77
N GLY A 49 5.43 -15.64 4.24
CA GLY A 49 5.65 -14.32 3.66
C GLY A 49 4.42 -13.72 2.99
N VAL A 50 4.59 -12.47 2.56
CA VAL A 50 3.60 -11.66 1.86
C VAL A 50 4.22 -11.18 0.56
N LYS A 51 3.55 -11.46 -0.55
CA LYS A 51 3.86 -10.86 -1.85
C LYS A 51 3.04 -9.58 -2.00
N MET A 52 3.70 -8.45 -2.20
CA MET A 52 3.09 -7.15 -2.46
C MET A 52 3.24 -6.82 -3.95
N MET A 53 2.16 -6.48 -4.63
CA MET A 53 2.16 -5.99 -6.00
C MET A 53 1.75 -4.52 -5.98
N VAL A 54 2.63 -3.66 -6.49
CA VAL A 54 2.48 -2.20 -6.49
C VAL A 54 2.98 -1.67 -7.83
N GLU A 55 2.17 -0.87 -8.53
CA GLU A 55 2.55 -0.27 -9.84
C GLU A 55 3.11 -1.28 -10.87
N GLY A 56 2.58 -2.51 -10.88
CA GLY A 56 3.03 -3.58 -11.78
C GLY A 56 4.36 -4.25 -11.37
N LYS A 57 4.92 -3.90 -10.20
CA LYS A 57 6.10 -4.55 -9.62
C LYS A 57 5.73 -5.47 -8.47
N ASP A 58 6.35 -6.63 -8.47
CA ASP A 58 6.20 -7.66 -7.44
C ASP A 58 7.34 -7.58 -6.41
N TYR A 59 6.97 -7.47 -5.15
CA TYR A 59 7.87 -7.47 -4.00
C TYR A 59 7.52 -8.61 -3.06
N TYR A 60 8.48 -9.42 -2.66
CA TYR A 60 8.26 -10.50 -1.70
C TYR A 60 8.91 -10.17 -0.36
N PHE A 61 8.12 -10.28 0.71
CA PHE A 61 8.56 -10.01 2.07
C PHE A 61 8.35 -11.24 2.94
N ASN A 62 9.43 -11.71 3.56
CA ASN A 62 9.40 -12.77 4.58
C ASN A 62 9.58 -12.24 6.01
N ASN A 63 9.88 -10.95 6.16
CA ASN A 63 10.05 -10.25 7.43
C ASN A 63 9.10 -9.05 7.51
N PHE A 64 8.47 -8.86 8.67
CA PHE A 64 7.64 -7.72 9.00
C PHE A 64 8.41 -6.40 8.94
N ASP A 65 9.68 -6.33 9.37
CA ASP A 65 10.45 -5.07 9.38
C ASP A 65 10.63 -4.49 7.96
N LYS A 66 10.88 -5.39 6.99
CA LYS A 66 11.04 -5.01 5.58
C LYS A 66 9.72 -4.57 4.96
N LEU A 67 8.63 -5.22 5.34
CA LEU A 67 7.27 -4.87 4.90
C LEU A 67 6.87 -3.50 5.46
N ASP A 68 7.13 -3.25 6.74
CA ASP A 68 6.81 -1.99 7.42
C ASP A 68 7.63 -0.84 6.81
N SER A 69 8.95 -1.03 6.68
CA SER A 69 9.83 -0.07 6.00
C SER A 69 9.37 0.25 4.58
N PHE A 70 8.88 -0.76 3.83
CA PHE A 70 8.35 -0.56 2.49
C PHE A 70 7.08 0.26 2.50
N LEU A 71 6.13 -0.03 3.39
CA LEU A 71 4.90 0.72 3.56
C LEU A 71 5.17 2.17 3.99
N THR A 72 6.10 2.40 4.92
CA THR A 72 6.51 3.75 5.34
C THR A 72 7.12 4.53 4.18
N ARG A 73 8.01 3.91 3.38
CA ARG A 73 8.58 4.56 2.19
C ARG A 73 7.52 4.92 1.16
N LEU A 74 6.53 4.05 0.98
CA LEU A 74 5.41 4.30 0.09
C LEU A 74 4.61 5.53 0.54
N GLN A 75 4.38 5.64 1.86
CA GLN A 75 3.69 6.79 2.46
C GLN A 75 4.53 8.08 2.43
N GLN A 76 5.85 8.00 2.61
CA GLN A 76 6.73 9.17 2.50
C GLN A 76 6.74 9.77 1.09
N ARG A 77 6.73 8.94 0.04
CA ARG A 77 6.62 9.44 -1.34
C ARG A 77 5.35 10.27 -1.56
N LYS A 78 4.24 9.86 -0.94
CA LYS A 78 2.97 10.60 -0.95
C LYS A 78 3.09 11.96 -0.27
N ASP A 79 3.72 12.02 0.90
CA ASP A 79 3.92 13.29 1.62
C ASP A 79 4.77 14.29 0.82
N ASP A 80 5.81 13.81 0.13
CA ASP A 80 6.67 14.68 -0.67
C ASP A 80 6.02 15.14 -1.98
N PHE A 81 5.26 14.28 -2.65
CA PHE A 81 4.47 14.67 -3.83
C PHE A 81 3.40 15.73 -3.47
N MET A 82 2.68 15.53 -2.37
CA MET A 82 1.69 16.49 -1.87
C MET A 82 2.31 17.82 -1.44
N LYS A 83 3.56 17.84 -0.96
CA LYS A 83 4.29 19.09 -0.70
C LYS A 83 4.59 19.83 -2.00
N ILE A 84 4.99 19.13 -3.06
CA ILE A 84 5.28 19.73 -4.36
C ILE A 84 4.00 20.32 -4.98
N LEU A 85 2.90 19.57 -4.96
CA LEU A 85 1.60 20.08 -5.45
C LEU A 85 1.16 21.33 -4.69
N ARG A 86 1.22 21.31 -3.34
CA ARG A 86 0.86 22.46 -2.51
C ARG A 86 1.73 23.70 -2.78
N ARG A 87 3.03 23.52 -3.03
CA ARG A 87 3.91 24.64 -3.41
C ARG A 87 3.48 25.27 -4.73
N LYS A 88 3.10 24.46 -5.72
CA LYS A 88 2.64 24.93 -7.04
C LYS A 88 1.34 25.73 -6.94
N ASP A 89 0.38 25.25 -6.14
CA ASP A 89 -0.90 25.95 -5.90
C ASP A 89 -0.70 27.31 -5.21
N ILE A 90 0.18 27.37 -4.20
CA ILE A 90 0.49 28.62 -3.50
C ILE A 90 1.15 29.62 -4.45
N SER A 91 2.13 29.19 -5.25
CA SER A 91 2.76 30.04 -6.27
C SER A 91 1.80 30.51 -7.36
N GLN A 92 0.74 29.76 -7.65
CA GLN A 92 -0.30 30.20 -8.58
C GLN A 92 -1.23 31.23 -7.93
N LYS A 93 -1.66 31.00 -6.69
CA LYS A 93 -2.49 31.95 -5.93
C LYS A 93 -1.79 33.29 -5.69
N LEU A 94 -0.50 33.27 -5.35
CA LEU A 94 0.28 34.49 -5.15
C LEU A 94 0.39 35.33 -6.44
N ARG A 95 0.57 34.69 -7.60
CA ARG A 95 0.57 35.38 -8.91
C ARG A 95 -0.78 35.99 -9.29
N MET A 96 -1.89 35.46 -8.77
CA MET A 96 -3.22 36.03 -9.00
C MET A 96 -3.55 37.18 -8.03
N LEU A 97 -2.79 37.35 -6.94
CA LEU A 97 -2.96 38.44 -5.97
C LEU A 97 -2.10 39.68 -6.30
N GLU A 98 -1.16 39.57 -7.24
CA GLU A 98 -0.34 40.68 -7.74
C GLU A 98 -0.98 41.43 -8.95
N ILE A 99 -2.31 41.33 -9.13
CA ILE A 99 -3.09 42.13 -10.09
C ILE A 99 -4.09 43.00 -9.31
#